data_AF-A0A1B6FIH2-F1
#
_entry.id   AF-A0A1B6FIH2-F1
#
_cell.length_a   1.000
_cell.length_b   1.000
_cell.length_c   1.000
_cell.angle_alpha   90.00
_cell.angle_beta   90.00
_cell.angle_gamma   90.00
#
_symmetry.space_group_name_H-M   'P 1'
#
loop_
_entity.id
_entity.type
_entity.pdbx_description
1 polymer ?
#
loop_
_entity_poly.entity_id
_entity_poly.type
_entity_poly.pdbx_seq_one_letter_code
_entity_poly.pdbx_strand_id
1 'polypeptide(L)'
;KVTDSTSETIPKAPGTTLSSQPTTPMPTTTVRPRAEHGDGSVNVTARVGSEIFFDCRIHMSEGHVVAWSYVSPKSGMLSTQTVNLFSFGTHRTSSFQAPNNYRLRINSVNHEDEGVYYCLIYSAITQVKKVFLKVTDSTSETIPK
;
A
#
# COMPACT_ATOMS: atom_id res chain seq x y z
N LYS A 1 61.75 -4.54 18.27
CA LYS A 1 62.12 -3.45 17.34
C LYS A 1 61.22 -2.27 17.68
N VAL A 2 61.68 -1.39 18.56
CA VAL A 2 61.01 -0.14 18.93
C VAL A 2 61.44 0.90 17.91
N THR A 3 60.47 1.58 17.30
CA THR A 3 60.68 2.85 16.58
C THR A 3 59.45 3.73 16.81
N ASP A 4 59.78 5.00 16.95
CA ASP A 4 59.09 6.10 17.60
C ASP A 4 58.18 6.89 16.64
N SER A 5 57.25 7.64 17.23
CA SER A 5 56.57 8.89 16.82
C SER A 5 56.36 9.23 15.33
N THR A 6 55.16 9.72 14.97
CA THR A 6 54.91 11.16 14.72
C THR A 6 53.41 11.40 14.44
N SER A 7 52.84 12.39 15.12
CA SER A 7 51.51 12.96 14.90
C SER A 7 51.56 13.99 13.77
N GLU A 8 50.71 13.87 12.75
CA GLU A 8 50.50 14.95 11.77
C GLU A 8 49.02 15.36 11.69
N THR A 9 48.82 16.65 11.99
CA THR A 9 47.57 17.40 11.93
C THR A 9 47.33 17.88 10.50
N ILE A 10 46.17 17.54 9.91
CA ILE A 10 45.80 18.02 8.58
C ILE A 10 45.07 19.37 8.68
N PRO A 11 45.42 20.41 7.89
CA PRO A 11 44.83 21.74 7.99
C PRO A 11 43.36 21.80 7.55
N LYS A 12 42.57 22.59 8.28
CA LYS A 12 41.18 22.94 8.00
C LYS A 12 41.12 24.06 6.94
N ALA A 13 40.58 23.77 5.76
CA ALA A 13 40.29 24.77 4.73
C ALA A 13 38.83 25.29 4.81
N PRO A 14 38.55 26.53 4.36
CA PRO A 14 37.34 27.28 4.71
C PRO A 14 36.15 27.00 3.78
N GLY A 15 34.96 27.34 4.26
CA GLY A 15 33.66 26.91 3.74
C GLY A 15 33.29 27.33 2.33
N THR A 16 32.56 26.44 1.65
CA THR A 16 31.70 26.74 0.53
C THR A 16 30.30 26.23 0.86
N THR A 17 29.39 27.17 1.14
CA THR A 17 28.01 26.89 1.52
C THR A 17 27.20 26.45 0.29
N LEU A 18 26.98 25.14 0.12
CA LEU A 18 25.89 24.66 -0.75
C LEU A 18 24.58 24.75 0.03
N SER A 19 23.76 25.74 -0.32
CA SER A 19 22.41 25.94 0.20
C SER A 19 21.54 24.72 -0.15
N SER A 20 21.29 23.86 0.84
CA SER A 20 20.31 22.78 0.72
C SER A 20 18.91 23.36 0.88
N GLN A 21 18.19 23.47 -0.23
CA GLN A 21 16.77 23.79 -0.22
C GLN A 21 16.00 22.59 0.33
N PRO A 22 15.14 22.74 1.36
CA PRO A 22 14.29 21.65 1.82
C PRO A 22 13.21 21.38 0.77
N THR A 23 13.35 20.29 0.01
CA THR A 23 12.25 19.75 -0.80
C THR A 23 11.24 19.12 0.15
N THR A 24 10.20 19.87 0.52
CA THR A 24 9.06 19.34 1.27
C THR A 24 8.46 18.16 0.51
N PRO A 25 8.41 16.95 1.09
CA PRO A 25 7.65 15.86 0.49
C PRO A 25 6.17 16.23 0.53
N MET A 26 5.50 16.11 -0.63
CA MET A 26 4.06 16.25 -0.79
C MET A 26 3.36 15.34 0.24
N PRO A 27 2.27 15.79 0.90
CA PRO A 27 1.55 14.92 1.82
C PRO A 27 0.82 13.84 1.01
N THR A 28 1.48 12.69 0.79
CA THR A 28 0.80 11.47 0.36
C THR A 28 -0.17 11.11 1.47
N THR A 29 -1.41 11.55 1.31
CA THR A 29 -2.49 11.22 2.24
C THR A 29 -2.83 9.76 2.00
N THR A 30 -2.03 8.86 2.56
CA THR A 30 -2.36 7.43 2.64
C THR A 30 -3.57 7.33 3.55
N VAL A 31 -4.76 7.48 2.98
CA VAL A 31 -6.01 7.23 3.66
C VAL A 31 -6.01 5.74 3.98
N ARG A 32 -5.63 5.39 5.20
CA ARG A 32 -5.76 4.02 5.72
C ARG A 32 -7.23 3.85 6.08
N PRO A 33 -8.00 2.99 5.41
CA PRO A 33 -9.35 2.69 5.86
C PRO A 33 -9.22 1.94 7.18
N ARG A 34 -9.46 2.63 8.30
CA ARG A 34 -9.45 2.02 9.63
C ARG A 34 -10.72 1.18 9.78
N ALA A 35 -10.61 -0.12 9.57
CA ALA A 35 -11.58 -1.10 10.03
C ALA A 35 -11.02 -1.76 11.30
N GLU A 36 -11.64 -1.45 12.44
CA GLU A 36 -11.44 -2.18 13.69
C GLU A 36 -11.98 -3.60 13.51
N HIS A 37 -11.11 -4.59 13.71
CA HIS A 37 -11.37 -6.02 13.93
C HIS A 37 -12.50 -6.74 13.15
N GLY A 38 -12.08 -7.68 12.30
CA GLY A 38 -12.66 -9.03 12.21
C GLY A 38 -13.94 -9.18 11.39
N ASP A 39 -13.82 -9.91 10.29
CA ASP A 39 -14.91 -10.55 9.53
C ASP A 39 -16.16 -9.68 9.28
N GLY A 40 -16.10 -8.91 8.19
CA GLY A 40 -17.25 -8.13 7.76
C GLY A 40 -17.04 -7.51 6.39
N SER A 41 -18.16 -7.23 5.71
CA SER A 41 -18.17 -6.38 4.53
C SER A 41 -17.86 -4.94 4.92
N VAL A 42 -16.83 -4.34 4.35
CA VAL A 42 -16.47 -2.93 4.59
C VAL A 42 -16.67 -2.10 3.33
N ASN A 43 -17.18 -0.87 3.50
CA ASN A 43 -17.31 0.10 2.43
C ASN A 43 -16.14 1.08 2.51
N VAL A 44 -15.40 1.23 1.40
CA VAL A 44 -14.27 2.14 1.28
C VAL A 44 -14.57 3.12 0.16
N THR A 45 -14.28 4.39 0.38
CA THR A 45 -14.32 5.42 -0.65
C THR A 45 -12.89 5.91 -0.91
N ALA A 46 -12.49 5.95 -2.18
CA ALA A 46 -11.18 6.42 -2.57
C ALA A 46 -11.29 7.45 -3.70
N ARG A 47 -10.36 8.41 -3.70
CA ARG A 47 -10.28 9.42 -4.76
C ARG A 47 -9.44 8.93 -5.93
N VAL A 48 -9.77 9.35 -7.14
CA VAL A 48 -8.92 9.13 -8.32
C VAL A 48 -7.51 9.64 -8.05
N GLY A 49 -6.50 8.86 -8.43
CA GLY A 49 -5.08 9.13 -8.24
C GLY A 49 -4.54 8.79 -6.85
N SER A 50 -5.39 8.48 -5.86
CA SER A 50 -4.92 8.09 -4.53
C SER A 50 -4.30 6.68 -4.54
N GLU A 51 -3.43 6.41 -3.58
CA GLU A 51 -2.96 5.07 -3.26
C GLU A 51 -3.72 4.55 -2.05
N ILE A 52 -4.25 3.33 -2.15
CA ILE A 52 -5.01 2.69 -1.06
C ILE A 52 -4.50 1.29 -0.76
N PHE A 53 -4.76 0.85 0.48
CA PHE A 53 -4.46 -0.48 0.96
C PHE A 53 -5.70 -1.13 1.57
N PHE A 54 -5.97 -2.38 1.20
CA PHE A 54 -6.95 -3.21 1.90
C PHE A 54 -6.25 -4.21 2.79
N ASP A 55 -6.44 -4.07 4.09
CA ASP A 55 -5.90 -5.00 5.08
C ASP A 55 -6.63 -6.34 5.05
N CYS A 56 -5.89 -7.45 5.11
CA CYS A 56 -6.39 -8.79 5.39
C CYS A 56 -5.46 -9.48 6.40
N ARG A 57 -5.84 -9.42 7.67
CA ARG A 57 -5.08 -10.01 8.77
C ARG A 57 -5.54 -11.44 9.00
N ILE A 58 -4.59 -12.38 8.99
CA ILE A 58 -4.87 -13.80 9.18
C ILE A 58 -4.50 -14.17 10.62
N HIS A 59 -5.48 -14.68 11.35
CA HIS A 59 -5.31 -15.08 12.76
C HIS A 59 -4.79 -16.52 12.93
N MET A 60 -4.74 -17.29 11.84
CA MET A 60 -4.38 -18.71 11.85
C MET A 60 -2.87 -18.92 11.60
N SER A 61 -2.38 -20.10 12.00
CA SER A 61 -0.96 -20.51 11.91
C SER A 61 -0.42 -20.56 10.48
N GLU A 62 0.90 -20.69 10.33
CA GLU A 62 1.61 -20.69 9.05
C GLU A 62 1.08 -21.73 8.03
N GLY A 63 1.25 -21.45 6.74
CA GLY A 63 0.94 -22.38 5.64
C GLY A 63 -0.32 -22.05 4.82
N HIS A 64 -1.00 -20.94 5.10
CA HIS A 64 -2.18 -20.52 4.34
C HIS A 64 -1.83 -19.84 3.01
N VAL A 65 -2.62 -20.13 1.98
CA VAL A 65 -2.60 -19.40 0.71
C VAL A 65 -3.67 -18.31 0.78
N VAL A 66 -3.23 -17.07 0.91
CA VAL A 66 -4.10 -15.88 0.96
C VAL A 66 -4.19 -15.26 -0.41
N ALA A 67 -5.38 -14.97 -0.89
CA ALA A 67 -5.58 -14.34 -2.18
C ALA A 67 -6.51 -13.15 -2.09
N TRP A 68 -6.20 -12.12 -2.88
CA TRP A 68 -7.13 -11.05 -3.17
C TRP A 68 -7.75 -11.29 -4.54
N SER A 69 -9.07 -11.31 -4.58
CA SER A 69 -9.84 -11.41 -5.82
C SER A 69 -10.74 -10.19 -6.00
N TYR A 70 -10.98 -9.80 -7.24
CA TYR A 70 -11.83 -8.68 -7.63
C TYR A 70 -13.01 -9.20 -8.45
N VAL A 71 -14.21 -8.67 -8.19
CA VAL A 71 -15.39 -8.87 -9.02
C VAL A 71 -15.66 -7.60 -9.79
N SER A 72 -15.48 -7.70 -11.10
CA SER A 72 -15.82 -6.62 -12.03
C SER A 72 -17.31 -6.30 -11.95
N PRO A 73 -17.74 -5.06 -11.66
CA PRO A 73 -19.15 -4.69 -11.71
C PRO A 73 -19.68 -4.68 -13.15
N LYS A 74 -18.79 -4.55 -14.15
CA LYS A 74 -19.16 -4.54 -15.57
C LYS A 74 -19.48 -5.95 -16.09
N SER A 75 -18.68 -6.95 -15.73
CA SER A 75 -18.78 -8.32 -16.26
C SER A 75 -19.27 -9.37 -15.26
N GLY A 76 -19.27 -9.06 -13.96
CA GLY A 76 -19.54 -10.03 -12.89
C GLY A 76 -18.44 -11.09 -12.72
N MET A 77 -17.36 -11.02 -13.50
CA MET A 77 -16.30 -12.03 -13.47
C MET A 77 -15.38 -11.82 -12.27
N LEU A 78 -15.06 -12.92 -11.58
CA LEU A 78 -14.08 -12.96 -10.49
C LEU A 78 -12.67 -13.13 -11.09
N SER A 79 -11.73 -12.27 -10.72
CA SER A 79 -10.31 -12.37 -11.09
C SER A 79 -9.41 -12.34 -9.86
N THR A 80 -8.44 -13.24 -9.78
CA THR A 80 -7.43 -13.22 -8.72
C THR A 80 -6.34 -12.21 -9.06
N GLN A 81 -6.13 -11.25 -8.17
CA GLN A 81 -5.17 -10.16 -8.33
C GLN A 81 -3.82 -10.49 -7.69
N THR A 82 -3.84 -11.13 -6.52
CA THR A 82 -2.63 -11.49 -5.77
C THR A 82 -2.79 -12.85 -5.10
N VAL A 83 -1.67 -13.56 -4.90
CA VAL A 83 -1.57 -14.77 -4.07
C VAL A 83 -0.35 -14.62 -3.18
N ASN A 84 -0.56 -14.59 -1.86
CA ASN A 84 0.47 -14.27 -0.86
C ASN A 84 1.20 -12.97 -1.22
N LEU A 85 2.51 -13.06 -1.47
CA LEU A 85 3.35 -11.93 -1.85
C LEU A 85 3.46 -11.73 -3.37
N PHE A 86 2.81 -12.58 -4.16
CA PHE A 86 2.85 -12.52 -5.63
C PHE A 86 1.68 -11.69 -6.19
N SER A 87 1.95 -10.93 -7.25
CA SER A 87 0.97 -10.10 -7.97
C SER A 87 0.85 -10.53 -9.42
N PHE A 88 -0.38 -10.66 -9.95
CA PHE A 88 -0.61 -10.98 -11.37
C PHE A 88 -0.55 -9.75 -12.30
N GLY A 89 -0.63 -8.54 -11.74
CA GLY A 89 -0.56 -7.29 -12.49
C GLY A 89 0.24 -6.23 -11.74
N THR A 90 0.36 -5.05 -12.35
CA THR A 90 1.14 -3.92 -11.83
C THR A 90 0.30 -2.87 -11.11
N HIS A 91 -1.00 -2.83 -11.38
CA HIS A 91 -1.94 -1.86 -10.80
C HIS A 91 -2.43 -2.25 -9.40
N ARG A 92 -2.88 -3.50 -9.26
CA ARG A 92 -3.40 -4.10 -8.01
C ARG A 92 -2.41 -5.15 -7.52
N THR A 93 -1.57 -4.77 -6.57
CA THR A 93 -0.36 -5.49 -6.18
C THR A 93 -0.42 -5.97 -4.72
N SER A 94 0.36 -6.98 -4.40
CA SER A 94 0.55 -7.49 -3.05
C SER A 94 1.35 -6.50 -2.21
N SER A 95 0.98 -6.36 -0.94
CA SER A 95 1.77 -5.68 0.07
C SER A 95 1.65 -6.40 1.40
N PHE A 96 2.76 -6.68 2.07
CA PHE A 96 2.73 -7.35 3.37
C PHE A 96 3.03 -6.37 4.49
N GLN A 97 2.31 -6.49 5.59
CA GLN A 97 2.62 -5.80 6.83
C GLN A 97 2.66 -6.82 7.98
N ALA A 98 3.81 -6.92 8.64
CA ALA A 98 3.95 -7.80 9.78
C ALA A 98 3.12 -7.28 10.98
N PRO A 99 2.53 -8.18 11.79
CA PRO A 99 2.38 -9.62 11.54
C PRO A 99 1.17 -9.95 10.66
N ASN A 100 1.31 -10.99 9.81
CA ASN A 100 0.22 -11.70 9.11
C ASN A 100 -0.83 -10.85 8.35
N ASN A 101 -0.47 -9.64 7.89
CA ASN A 101 -1.39 -8.79 7.12
C ASN A 101 -1.02 -8.83 5.63
N TYR A 102 -1.80 -9.60 4.87
CA TYR A 102 -1.67 -9.74 3.42
C TYR A 102 -2.55 -8.68 2.75
N ARG A 103 -1.97 -7.52 2.47
CA ARG A 103 -2.70 -6.37 1.96
C ARG A 103 -2.75 -6.37 0.44
N LEU A 104 -3.85 -5.89 -0.10
CA LEU A 104 -3.92 -5.44 -1.48
C LEU A 104 -3.55 -3.97 -1.54
N ARG A 105 -2.60 -3.60 -2.39
CA ARG A 105 -2.26 -2.22 -2.74
C ARG A 105 -2.85 -1.90 -4.11
N ILE A 106 -3.56 -0.79 -4.23
CA ILE A 106 -4.01 -0.25 -5.52
C ILE A 106 -3.27 1.08 -5.74
N ASN A 107 -2.45 1.12 -6.79
CA ASN A 107 -1.62 2.28 -7.11
C ASN A 107 -2.42 3.25 -7.99
N SER A 108 -2.52 4.52 -7.63
CA SER A 108 -3.20 5.53 -8.46
C SER A 108 -4.61 5.09 -8.90
N VAL A 109 -5.50 4.96 -7.92
CA VAL A 109 -6.90 4.53 -8.08
C VAL A 109 -7.57 5.22 -9.27
N ASN A 110 -8.32 4.45 -10.06
CA ASN A 110 -9.14 4.96 -11.15
C ASN A 110 -10.55 4.35 -11.10
N HIS A 111 -11.45 4.84 -11.94
CA HIS A 111 -12.87 4.40 -11.95
C HIS A 111 -13.06 2.92 -12.28
N GLU A 112 -12.08 2.24 -12.88
CA GLU A 112 -12.14 0.79 -13.13
C GLU A 112 -11.82 -0.06 -11.89
N ASP A 113 -11.34 0.57 -10.81
CA ASP A 113 -11.14 -0.08 -9.52
C ASP A 113 -12.43 -0.17 -8.71
N GLU A 114 -13.46 0.60 -9.05
CA GLU A 114 -14.76 0.49 -8.40
C GLU A 114 -15.30 -0.95 -8.51
N GLY A 115 -15.78 -1.49 -7.39
CA GLY A 115 -16.30 -2.85 -7.33
C GLY A 115 -16.04 -3.57 -6.01
N VAL A 116 -16.17 -4.90 -6.04
CA VAL A 116 -16.07 -5.74 -4.86
C VAL A 116 -14.74 -6.50 -4.85
N TYR A 117 -14.06 -6.47 -3.72
CA TYR A 117 -12.84 -7.24 -3.47
C TYR A 117 -13.05 -8.24 -2.35
N TYR A 118 -12.46 -9.41 -2.50
CA TYR A 118 -12.48 -10.47 -1.50
C TYR A 118 -11.06 -10.83 -1.09
N CYS A 119 -10.85 -10.95 0.22
CA CYS A 119 -9.70 -11.69 0.74
C CYS A 119 -10.15 -13.11 1.06
N LEU A 120 -9.49 -14.09 0.45
CA LEU A 120 -9.81 -15.51 0.54
C LEU A 120 -8.62 -16.29 1.12
N ILE A 121 -8.90 -17.32 1.91
CA ILE A 121 -7.91 -18.34 2.30
C ILE A 121 -8.26 -19.63 1.57
N TYR A 122 -7.43 -20.04 0.60
CA TYR A 122 -7.72 -21.21 -0.23
C TYR A 122 -7.63 -22.52 0.53
N SER A 123 -6.69 -22.67 1.47
CA SER A 123 -6.54 -23.93 2.23
C SER A 123 -7.75 -24.25 3.11
N ALA A 124 -8.65 -23.29 3.33
CA ALA A 124 -9.86 -23.45 4.12
C ALA A 124 -11.14 -23.13 3.34
N ILE A 125 -11.05 -22.70 2.06
CA ILE A 125 -12.18 -22.21 1.25
C ILE A 125 -13.03 -21.18 2.04
N THR A 126 -12.37 -20.28 2.77
CA THR A 126 -13.04 -19.28 3.61
C THR A 126 -12.86 -17.88 3.06
N GLN A 127 -13.95 -17.12 3.03
CA GLN A 127 -13.90 -15.68 2.84
C GLN A 127 -13.52 -15.04 4.17
N VAL A 128 -12.44 -14.26 4.18
CA VAL A 128 -11.96 -13.56 5.37
C VAL A 128 -12.47 -12.12 5.41
N LYS A 129 -12.59 -11.50 4.23
CA LYS A 129 -13.02 -10.11 4.12
C LYS A 129 -13.68 -9.84 2.78
N LYS A 130 -14.70 -8.99 2.81
CA LYS A 130 -15.32 -8.39 1.63
C LYS A 130 -15.16 -6.87 1.70
N VAL A 131 -14.72 -6.25 0.62
CA VAL A 131 -14.57 -4.79 0.51
C VAL A 131 -15.39 -4.31 -0.68
N PHE A 132 -16.24 -3.32 -0.49
CA PHE A 132 -16.82 -2.56 -1.58
C PHE A 132 -16.05 -1.25 -1.72
N LEU A 133 -15.41 -1.03 -2.88
CA LEU A 133 -14.72 0.20 -3.20
C LEU A 133 -15.62 1.10 -4.06
N LYS A 134 -15.93 2.30 -3.56
CA LYS A 134 -16.50 3.39 -4.33
C LYS A 134 -15.39 4.36 -4.74
N VAL A 135 -15.34 4.75 -6.01
CA VAL A 135 -14.35 5.72 -6.51
C VAL A 135 -15.02 7.08 -6.72
N THR A 136 -14.38 8.14 -6.27
CA THR A 136 -14.81 9.53 -6.44
C THR A 136 -13.76 10.32 -7.21
N ASP A 137 -14.17 11.35 -7.93
CA ASP A 137 -13.24 12.21 -8.66
C ASP A 137 -12.23 12.93 -7.74
N SER A 138 -11.11 13.33 -8.32
CA SER A 138 -10.20 14.26 -7.68
C SER A 138 -10.88 15.63 -7.64
N THR A 139 -11.13 16.16 -6.45
CA THR A 139 -11.55 17.56 -6.31
C THR A 139 -10.40 18.43 -6.81
N SER A 140 -10.56 19.06 -7.98
CA SER A 140 -9.72 20.20 -8.34
C SER A 140 -10.07 21.32 -7.37
N GLU A 141 -9.10 21.79 -6.59
CA GLU A 141 -9.22 23.07 -5.90
C GLU A 141 -9.48 24.14 -6.95
N THR A 142 -10.75 24.54 -7.10
CA THR A 142 -11.09 25.74 -7.84
C THR A 142 -10.71 26.90 -6.95
N ILE A 143 -9.48 27.40 -7.10
CA ILE A 143 -9.04 28.65 -6.50
C ILE A 143 -10.00 29.75 -7.00
N PRO A 144 -10.79 30.40 -6.13
CA PRO A 144 -11.61 31.54 -6.55
C PRO A 144 -10.67 32.65 -7.03
N LYS A 145 -10.92 33.17 -8.23
CA LYS A 145 -10.30 34.40 -8.74
C LYS A 145 -10.70 35.60 -7.91
#